data_AF-A0A3D3CT03-F1
#
_entry.id   AF-A0A3D3CT03-F1
#
_cell.length_a   1.000
_cell.length_b   1.000
_cell.length_c   1.000
_cell.angle_alpha   90.00
_cell.angle_beta   90.00
_cell.angle_gamma   90.00
#
_symmetry.space_group_name_H-M   'P 1'
#
loop_
_entity.id
_entity.type
_entity.pdbx_description
1 polymer ?
#
loop_
_entity_poly.entity_id
_entity_poly.type
_entity_poly.pdbx_seq_one_letter_code
_entity_poly.pdbx_strand_id
1 'polypeptide(L)'
;MMLVFILMTLLIYCRNKTREGAGAIKKLEPEDFLALFHPLNLPVIFADSSLTRKPADSPLAWSAYNQFITDTLIHKFFGKAVKPRLYTGGKLVVKGAETYLFIKALSPSKKILYLVCFDREGKFRAGMPLVIREGDSEMRYTASIDNKYTISVSRIHKDPEGRAYFVRMVYVYNAEGAFTLIMRESNEGKPRIAPIYNPIDTLAHKHKYTGDYIEDKRNFISFRDGKNNSVIRFFVHFEKDNGNCKGELKGEARFVTSTVARYIASGDPCSVEFSFSEKNVRMKELEGCGSHRDIRCYFDGIYPRHRQVPVKPVKTRRR
;
A
#
# COMPACT_ATOMS: atom_id res chain seq x y z
N MET A 1 28.63 39.02 -59.74
CA MET A 1 29.41 38.33 -58.69
C MET A 1 28.78 38.57 -57.30
N MET A 2 27.44 38.45 -57.20
CA MET A 2 26.64 38.85 -56.03
C MET A 2 25.79 37.69 -55.51
N LEU A 3 26.26 36.45 -55.73
CA LEU A 3 25.63 35.21 -55.25
C LEU A 3 26.55 34.42 -54.32
N VAL A 4 27.82 34.81 -54.20
CA VAL A 4 28.84 34.12 -53.39
C VAL A 4 28.95 34.72 -51.98
N PHE A 5 28.52 35.97 -51.79
CA PHE A 5 28.58 36.64 -50.48
C PHE A 5 27.41 36.33 -49.54
N ILE A 6 26.29 35.78 -50.05
CA ILE A 6 25.09 35.47 -49.24
C ILE A 6 25.16 34.06 -48.63
N LEU A 7 26.02 33.17 -49.14
CA LEU A 7 26.17 31.81 -48.62
C LEU A 7 27.18 31.70 -47.46
N MET A 8 27.97 32.75 -47.20
CA MET A 8 28.98 32.78 -46.13
C MET A 8 28.46 33.32 -44.79
N THR A 9 27.27 33.92 -44.75
CA THR A 9 26.71 34.52 -43.52
C THR A 9 25.77 33.60 -42.73
N LEU A 10 25.52 32.37 -43.19
CA LEU A 10 24.63 31.40 -42.53
C LEU A 10 25.32 30.41 -41.57
N LEU A 11 26.63 30.55 -41.33
CA LEU A 11 27.39 29.65 -40.44
C LEU A 11 27.80 30.26 -39.09
N ILE A 12 27.24 31.40 -38.69
CA ILE A 12 27.52 32.03 -37.38
C ILE A 12 26.22 32.31 -36.61
N TYR A 13 25.50 31.24 -36.26
CA TYR A 13 24.60 31.29 -35.09
C TYR A 13 24.48 29.92 -34.43
N CYS A 14 25.62 29.33 -34.07
CA CYS A 14 25.70 28.33 -33.01
C CYS A 14 26.43 28.97 -31.84
N ARG A 15 25.67 29.33 -30.80
CA ARG A 15 26.22 29.83 -29.53
C ARG A 15 26.84 28.64 -28.78
N ASN A 16 27.98 28.16 -29.27
CA ASN A 16 28.78 27.13 -28.61
C ASN A 16 29.49 27.76 -27.41
N LYS A 17 28.95 27.51 -26.21
CA LYS A 17 29.71 27.65 -24.96
C LYS A 17 30.83 26.59 -24.97
N THR A 18 32.06 27.09 -25.05
CA THR A 18 33.34 26.53 -24.61
C THR A 18 33.43 25.04 -24.26
N ARG A 19 34.36 24.35 -24.93
CA ARG A 19 35.05 23.17 -24.39
C ARG A 19 36.01 23.64 -23.29
N GLU A 20 35.75 23.26 -22.06
CA GLU A 20 36.72 23.31 -20.96
C GLU A 20 36.70 21.97 -20.21
N GLY A 21 37.89 21.43 -19.96
CA GLY A 21 38.30 20.78 -18.72
C GLY A 21 37.55 19.53 -18.23
N ALA A 22 38.31 18.45 -18.05
CA ALA A 22 37.90 17.30 -17.26
C ALA A 22 37.33 17.71 -15.88
N GLY A 23 36.17 17.16 -15.50
CA GLY A 23 35.80 16.99 -14.09
C GLY A 23 34.61 17.77 -13.52
N ALA A 24 33.94 18.66 -14.24
CA ALA A 24 32.75 19.36 -13.72
C ALA A 24 31.50 19.00 -14.52
N ILE A 25 30.62 18.17 -13.94
CA ILE A 25 29.25 17.99 -14.46
C ILE A 25 28.58 19.36 -14.38
N LYS A 26 28.32 19.98 -15.52
CA LYS A 26 27.63 21.27 -15.61
C LYS A 26 26.29 21.16 -14.88
N LYS A 27 26.18 21.83 -13.73
CA LYS A 27 24.95 21.93 -12.95
C LYS A 27 23.88 22.55 -13.85
N LEU A 28 22.74 21.87 -13.99
CA LEU A 28 21.63 22.36 -14.80
C LEU A 28 20.83 23.39 -13.98
N GLU A 29 20.35 24.46 -14.59
CA GLU A 29 19.41 25.36 -13.89
C GLU A 29 17.98 24.77 -13.91
N PRO A 30 17.11 25.11 -12.95
CA PRO A 30 15.73 24.59 -12.90
C PRO A 30 14.97 24.82 -14.21
N GLU A 31 15.11 25.98 -14.83
CA GLU A 31 14.43 26.35 -16.07
C GLU A 31 14.87 25.46 -17.24
N ASP A 32 16.17 25.19 -17.31
CA ASP A 32 16.75 24.31 -18.33
C ASP A 32 16.26 22.87 -18.15
N PHE A 33 16.10 22.40 -16.89
CA PHE A 33 15.53 21.09 -16.60
C PHE A 33 14.06 20.99 -17.02
N LEU A 34 13.24 21.98 -16.67
CA LEU A 34 11.83 22.04 -17.06
C LEU A 34 11.66 22.18 -18.59
N ALA A 35 12.63 22.77 -19.29
CA ALA A 35 12.63 22.91 -20.75
C ALA A 35 12.84 21.58 -21.48
N LEU A 36 13.39 20.54 -20.83
CA LEU A 36 13.55 19.20 -21.41
C LEU A 36 12.21 18.51 -21.74
N PHE A 37 11.12 18.99 -21.15
CA PHE A 37 9.79 18.39 -21.27
C PHE A 37 8.93 19.21 -22.25
N HIS A 38 8.41 18.54 -23.27
CA HIS A 38 7.48 19.16 -24.23
C HIS A 38 6.13 19.47 -23.56
N PRO A 39 5.46 20.57 -23.93
CA PRO A 39 4.16 20.91 -23.35
C PRO A 39 3.08 19.90 -23.79
N LEU A 40 2.17 19.60 -22.87
CA LEU A 40 0.95 18.84 -23.12
C LEU A 40 -0.27 19.77 -22.97
N ASN A 41 -1.38 19.36 -23.57
CA ASN A 41 -2.66 20.05 -23.41
C ASN A 41 -3.60 19.21 -22.53
N LEU A 42 -4.42 19.89 -21.72
CA LEU A 42 -5.50 19.25 -20.97
C LEU A 42 -6.76 19.11 -21.83
N PRO A 43 -7.59 18.07 -21.58
CA PRO A 43 -7.31 16.95 -20.70
C PRO A 43 -6.30 15.99 -21.34
N VAL A 44 -5.55 15.26 -20.51
CA VAL A 44 -4.60 14.25 -20.98
C VAL A 44 -4.92 12.89 -20.38
N ILE A 45 -4.77 11.83 -21.18
CA ILE A 45 -5.05 10.44 -20.80
C ILE A 45 -3.85 9.55 -21.12
N PHE A 46 -3.50 8.68 -20.19
CA PHE A 46 -2.44 7.70 -20.32
C PHE A 46 -2.97 6.30 -20.07
N ALA A 47 -2.57 5.35 -20.91
CA ALA A 47 -2.80 3.93 -20.69
C ALA A 47 -1.45 3.20 -20.55
N ASP A 48 -1.41 2.15 -19.75
CA ASP A 48 -0.23 1.29 -19.60
C ASP A 48 0.28 0.70 -20.93
N SER A 49 -0.59 0.52 -21.91
CA SER A 49 -0.30 0.09 -23.29
C SER A 49 0.68 1.02 -23.98
N SER A 50 0.68 2.31 -23.63
CA SER A 50 1.60 3.32 -24.18
C SER A 50 3.06 3.11 -23.73
N LEU A 51 3.30 2.41 -22.62
CA LEU A 51 4.64 2.17 -22.09
C LEU A 51 5.40 1.06 -22.82
N THR A 52 4.74 0.24 -23.65
CA THR A 52 5.42 -0.80 -24.44
C THR A 52 5.86 -0.35 -25.81
N ARG A 53 5.29 0.74 -26.34
CA ARG A 53 5.73 1.29 -27.62
C ARG A 53 7.13 1.90 -27.44
N LYS A 54 7.95 1.83 -28.49
CA LYS A 54 9.24 2.54 -28.50
C LYS A 54 8.97 4.00 -28.12
N PRO A 55 9.61 4.54 -27.06
CA PRO A 55 9.33 5.90 -26.64
C PRO A 55 9.64 6.85 -27.79
N ALA A 56 8.66 7.66 -28.21
CA ALA A 56 8.91 8.84 -29.03
C ALA A 56 9.59 9.96 -28.20
N ASP A 57 9.61 9.77 -26.88
CA ASP A 57 10.15 10.69 -25.89
C ASP A 57 11.68 10.70 -25.86
N SER A 58 12.24 11.85 -25.51
CA SER A 58 13.68 12.00 -25.33
C SER A 58 14.16 11.27 -24.07
N PRO A 59 15.34 10.60 -24.12
CA PRO A 59 15.96 10.02 -22.92
C PRO A 59 16.28 11.09 -21.87
N LEU A 60 16.04 10.77 -20.60
CA LEU A 60 16.41 11.62 -19.46
C LEU A 60 17.63 11.02 -18.75
N ALA A 61 18.70 11.80 -18.64
CA ALA A 61 19.91 11.38 -17.93
C ALA A 61 19.66 11.26 -16.42
N TRP A 62 20.23 10.22 -15.80
CA TRP A 62 20.12 10.01 -14.36
C TRP A 62 20.78 11.10 -13.52
N SER A 63 21.86 11.71 -14.00
CA SER A 63 22.49 12.86 -13.35
C SER A 63 21.56 14.07 -13.32
N ALA A 64 20.87 14.36 -14.42
CA ALA A 64 19.88 15.43 -14.49
C ALA A 64 18.68 15.11 -13.57
N TYR A 65 18.16 13.89 -13.59
CA TYR A 65 17.07 13.48 -12.69
C TYR A 65 17.43 13.68 -11.22
N ASN A 66 18.57 13.14 -10.77
CA ASN A 66 18.99 13.17 -9.37
C ASN A 66 19.35 14.58 -8.87
N GLN A 67 19.61 15.53 -9.76
CA GLN A 67 19.84 16.92 -9.38
C GLN A 67 18.57 17.60 -8.84
N PHE A 68 17.39 17.19 -9.34
CA PHE A 68 16.13 17.86 -9.03
C PHE A 68 15.13 16.97 -8.29
N ILE A 69 15.25 15.65 -8.39
CA ILE A 69 14.27 14.71 -7.85
C ILE A 69 15.00 13.66 -7.01
N THR A 70 14.42 13.32 -5.86
CA THR A 70 14.96 12.29 -4.97
C THR A 70 14.81 10.89 -5.57
N ASP A 71 15.86 10.08 -5.46
CA ASP A 71 15.90 8.68 -5.90
C ASP A 71 14.86 7.76 -5.24
N THR A 72 14.38 8.14 -4.05
CA THR A 72 13.35 7.45 -3.26
C THR A 72 12.09 7.14 -4.06
N LEU A 73 11.69 8.02 -4.99
CA LEU A 73 10.52 7.83 -5.84
C LEU A 73 10.67 6.60 -6.74
N ILE A 74 11.84 6.42 -7.37
CA ILE A 74 12.12 5.26 -8.22
C ILE A 74 12.39 4.02 -7.38
N HIS A 75 13.19 4.15 -6.32
CA HIS A 75 13.55 3.03 -5.45
C HIS A 75 12.35 2.37 -4.78
N LYS A 76 11.28 3.11 -4.49
CA LYS A 76 10.04 2.56 -3.93
C LYS A 76 9.40 1.48 -4.79
N PHE A 77 9.50 1.59 -6.12
CA PHE A 77 8.83 0.65 -7.04
C PHE A 77 9.77 -0.33 -7.73
N PHE A 78 11.03 0.05 -7.95
CA PHE A 78 12.04 -0.76 -8.65
C PHE A 78 13.03 -1.44 -7.70
N GLY A 79 13.10 -1.00 -6.44
CA GLY A 79 14.17 -1.38 -5.52
C GLY A 79 15.48 -0.64 -5.79
N LYS A 80 16.46 -0.78 -4.89
CA LYS A 80 17.76 -0.08 -4.99
C LYS A 80 18.69 -0.65 -6.07
N ALA A 81 18.51 -1.92 -6.45
CA ALA A 81 19.40 -2.61 -7.38
C ALA A 81 19.05 -2.35 -8.85
N VAL A 82 17.83 -1.90 -9.13
CA VAL A 82 17.34 -1.74 -10.51
C VAL A 82 17.35 -0.27 -10.88
N LYS A 83 18.11 0.06 -11.93
CA LYS A 83 18.19 1.42 -12.49
C LYS A 83 17.44 1.49 -13.82
N PRO A 84 16.14 1.86 -13.84
CA PRO A 84 15.38 1.93 -15.08
C PRO A 84 15.92 3.01 -16.03
N ARG A 85 15.62 2.88 -17.33
CA ARG A 85 15.84 3.95 -18.32
C ARG A 85 14.76 5.01 -18.14
N LEU A 86 15.15 6.28 -18.09
CA LEU A 86 14.23 7.39 -17.89
C LEU A 86 13.97 8.12 -19.22
N TYR A 87 12.75 8.61 -19.42
CA TYR A 87 12.34 9.39 -20.59
C TYR A 87 11.40 10.54 -20.21
N THR A 88 11.47 11.65 -20.94
CA THR A 88 10.68 12.87 -20.74
C THR A 88 9.30 12.75 -21.40
N GLY A 89 8.27 12.40 -20.63
CA GLY A 89 6.91 12.17 -21.11
C GLY A 89 6.04 13.41 -21.33
N GLY A 90 6.58 14.61 -21.09
CA GLY A 90 5.90 15.90 -21.28
C GLY A 90 5.70 16.70 -19.98
N LYS A 91 5.10 17.89 -20.08
CA LYS A 91 4.79 18.78 -18.95
C LYS A 91 3.43 19.47 -19.08
N LEU A 92 2.85 19.82 -17.93
CA LEU A 92 1.70 20.72 -17.82
C LEU A 92 2.08 21.88 -16.89
N VAL A 93 1.83 23.10 -17.33
CA VAL A 93 2.11 24.31 -16.54
C VAL A 93 0.79 24.84 -16.00
N VAL A 94 0.69 25.03 -14.68
CA VAL A 94 -0.39 25.79 -14.06
C VAL A 94 0.05 27.24 -14.04
N LYS A 95 -0.73 28.12 -14.69
CA LYS A 95 -0.32 29.53 -14.85
C LYS A 95 -0.09 30.17 -13.49
N GLY A 96 1.16 30.60 -13.26
CA GLY A 96 1.58 31.24 -12.03
C GLY A 96 1.54 30.33 -10.82
N ALA A 97 1.53 29.00 -10.97
CA ALA A 97 1.55 28.03 -9.87
C ALA A 97 2.55 26.89 -10.17
N GLU A 98 2.17 25.65 -9.94
CA GLU A 98 3.05 24.48 -10.11
C GLU A 98 3.23 24.05 -11.57
N THR A 99 4.29 23.27 -11.81
CA THR A 99 4.52 22.55 -13.07
C THR A 99 4.52 21.05 -12.80
N TYR A 100 3.71 20.32 -13.57
CA TYR A 100 3.69 18.87 -13.58
C TYR A 100 4.59 18.33 -14.68
N LEU A 101 5.47 17.38 -14.34
CA LEU A 101 6.31 16.65 -15.27
C LEU A 101 5.91 15.18 -15.31
N PHE A 102 5.91 14.63 -16.51
CA PHE A 102 5.65 13.21 -16.75
C PHE A 102 6.97 12.50 -17.03
N ILE A 103 7.32 11.51 -16.23
CA ILE A 103 8.59 10.77 -16.38
C ILE A 103 8.28 9.28 -16.57
N LYS A 104 8.74 8.71 -17.68
CA LYS A 104 8.66 7.26 -17.90
C LYS A 104 9.92 6.60 -17.37
N ALA A 105 9.76 5.63 -16.48
CA ALA A 105 10.84 4.78 -15.98
C ALA A 105 10.63 3.34 -16.47
N LEU A 106 11.54 2.85 -17.31
CA LEU A 106 11.39 1.58 -18.01
C LEU A 106 12.50 0.60 -17.63
N SER A 107 12.12 -0.56 -17.10
CA SER A 107 12.95 -1.77 -16.98
C SER A 107 12.31 -2.92 -17.78
N PRO A 108 13.02 -4.05 -17.97
CA PRO A 108 12.45 -5.22 -18.64
C PRO A 108 11.21 -5.77 -17.93
N SER A 109 11.22 -5.83 -16.59
CA SER A 109 10.15 -6.42 -15.79
C SER A 109 9.05 -5.42 -15.39
N LYS A 110 9.36 -4.13 -15.36
CA LYS A 110 8.48 -3.09 -14.82
C LYS A 110 8.61 -1.78 -15.57
N LYS A 111 7.50 -1.14 -15.86
CA LYS A 111 7.44 0.16 -16.55
C LYS A 111 6.45 1.06 -15.81
N ILE A 112 6.85 2.28 -15.53
CA ILE A 112 6.02 3.22 -14.76
C ILE A 112 6.03 4.59 -15.43
N LEU A 113 4.86 5.22 -15.52
CA LEU A 113 4.74 6.66 -15.74
C LEU A 113 4.56 7.33 -14.37
N TYR A 114 5.45 8.27 -14.04
CA TYR A 114 5.31 9.11 -12.86
C TYR A 114 4.76 10.48 -13.23
N LEU A 115 3.95 11.03 -12.34
CA LEU A 115 3.66 12.45 -12.25
C LEU A 115 4.53 13.05 -11.15
N VAL A 116 5.23 14.12 -11.46
CA VAL A 116 6.13 14.82 -10.56
C VAL A 116 5.74 16.30 -10.54
N CYS A 117 5.58 16.87 -9.36
CA CYS A 117 5.17 18.26 -9.19
C CYS A 117 6.36 19.12 -8.75
N PHE A 118 6.52 20.25 -9.42
CA PHE A 118 7.48 21.30 -9.10
C PHE A 118 6.74 22.58 -8.74
N ASP A 119 7.18 23.28 -7.69
CA ASP A 119 6.61 24.58 -7.32
C ASP A 119 7.01 25.70 -8.31
N ARG A 120 6.54 26.92 -8.04
CA ARG A 120 6.79 28.12 -8.86
C ARG A 120 8.28 28.45 -8.96
N GLU A 121 9.09 28.03 -7.98
CA GLU A 121 10.53 28.24 -7.95
C GLU A 121 11.31 27.07 -8.60
N GLY A 122 10.62 26.12 -9.22
CA GLY A 122 11.26 24.97 -9.87
C GLY A 122 11.85 23.98 -8.88
N LYS A 123 11.32 23.89 -7.64
CA LYS A 123 11.72 22.87 -6.66
C LYS A 123 10.74 21.71 -6.66
N PHE A 124 11.27 20.49 -6.59
CA PHE A 124 10.47 19.28 -6.48
C PHE A 124 9.68 19.25 -5.16
N ARG A 125 8.38 18.93 -5.24
CA ARG A 125 7.47 18.88 -4.09
C ARG A 125 6.89 17.50 -3.84
N ALA A 126 6.37 16.86 -4.88
CA ALA A 126 5.70 15.57 -4.75
C ALA A 126 5.83 14.73 -6.03
N GLY A 127 5.75 13.41 -5.88
CA GLY A 127 5.71 12.49 -7.00
C GLY A 127 4.84 11.27 -6.70
N MET A 128 4.11 10.81 -7.72
CA MET A 128 3.28 9.60 -7.64
C MET A 128 3.29 8.82 -8.96
N PRO A 129 3.14 7.48 -8.92
CA PRO A 129 2.91 6.72 -10.14
C PRO A 129 1.50 7.01 -10.69
N LEU A 130 1.39 7.14 -12.02
CA LEU A 130 0.11 7.24 -12.72
C LEU A 130 -0.30 5.91 -13.34
N VAL A 131 0.59 5.32 -14.13
CA VAL A 131 0.35 4.00 -14.74
C VAL A 131 1.53 3.09 -14.50
N ILE A 132 1.24 1.84 -14.19
CA ILE A 132 2.23 0.80 -13.90
C ILE A 132 1.94 -0.35 -14.87
N ARG A 133 2.99 -0.90 -15.47
CA ARG A 133 2.96 -2.17 -16.18
C ARG A 133 4.01 -3.08 -15.60
N GLU A 134 3.58 -4.25 -15.18
CA GLU A 134 4.46 -5.36 -14.82
C GLU A 134 4.24 -6.49 -15.84
N GLY A 135 5.31 -7.16 -16.25
CA GLY A 135 5.31 -8.06 -17.42
C GLY A 135 4.15 -9.06 -17.45
N ASP A 136 3.99 -9.83 -16.38
CA ASP A 136 3.00 -10.92 -16.28
C ASP A 136 1.71 -10.51 -15.57
N SER A 137 1.49 -9.21 -15.37
CA SER A 137 0.32 -8.74 -14.64
C SER A 137 -0.89 -8.61 -15.56
N GLU A 138 -2.01 -9.21 -15.18
CA GLU A 138 -3.32 -8.95 -15.80
C GLU A 138 -3.90 -7.57 -15.44
N MET A 139 -3.22 -6.84 -14.53
CA MET A 139 -3.66 -5.51 -14.14
C MET A 139 -3.47 -4.51 -15.29
N ARG A 140 -4.54 -3.78 -15.59
CA ARG A 140 -4.57 -2.70 -16.56
C ARG A 140 -4.68 -1.37 -15.85
N TYR A 141 -3.78 -0.44 -16.18
CA TYR A 141 -3.79 0.90 -15.60
C TYR A 141 -4.14 1.96 -16.65
N THR A 142 -5.01 2.88 -16.25
CA THR A 142 -5.26 4.13 -16.96
C THR A 142 -5.16 5.29 -16.00
N ALA A 143 -4.69 6.43 -16.49
CA ALA A 143 -4.65 7.66 -15.72
C ALA A 143 -5.09 8.84 -16.59
N SER A 144 -5.67 9.86 -15.98
CA SER A 144 -6.02 11.10 -16.66
C SER A 144 -5.81 12.31 -15.77
N ILE A 145 -5.59 13.46 -16.40
CA ILE A 145 -5.65 14.76 -15.76
C ILE A 145 -6.68 15.60 -16.53
N ASP A 146 -7.69 16.11 -15.83
CA ASP A 146 -8.75 16.93 -16.42
C ASP A 146 -8.37 18.42 -16.50
N ASN A 147 -9.26 19.23 -17.09
CA ASN A 147 -9.05 20.68 -17.24
C ASN A 147 -8.97 21.45 -15.90
N LYS A 148 -9.29 20.82 -14.79
CA LYS A 148 -9.17 21.36 -13.42
C LYS A 148 -7.95 20.79 -12.69
N TYR A 149 -7.06 20.12 -13.41
CA TYR A 149 -5.88 19.44 -12.85
C TYR A 149 -6.22 18.32 -11.85
N THR A 150 -7.44 17.79 -11.90
CA THR A 150 -7.82 16.62 -11.11
C THR A 150 -7.21 15.38 -11.72
N ILE A 151 -6.49 14.60 -10.90
CA ILE A 151 -5.76 13.41 -11.36
C ILE A 151 -6.57 12.17 -11.04
N SER A 152 -7.00 11.43 -12.06
CA SER A 152 -7.64 10.12 -11.89
C SER A 152 -6.66 9.01 -12.22
N VAL A 153 -6.56 7.99 -11.37
CA VAL A 153 -5.82 6.75 -11.62
C VAL A 153 -6.78 5.58 -11.44
N SER A 154 -6.98 4.80 -12.50
CA SER A 154 -7.84 3.63 -12.54
C SER A 154 -7.01 2.38 -12.77
N ARG A 155 -7.31 1.32 -12.02
CA ARG A 155 -6.81 -0.03 -12.26
C ARG A 155 -7.96 -0.98 -12.47
N ILE A 156 -7.80 -1.91 -13.39
CA ILE A 156 -8.75 -3.00 -13.65
C ILE A 156 -7.99 -4.31 -13.66
N HIS A 157 -8.54 -5.35 -13.03
CA HIS A 157 -8.04 -6.71 -13.16
C HIS A 157 -9.21 -7.70 -13.19
N LYS A 158 -8.96 -8.94 -13.58
CA LYS A 158 -9.94 -10.02 -13.54
C LYS A 158 -9.57 -11.04 -12.47
N ASP A 159 -10.56 -11.70 -11.86
CA ASP A 159 -10.32 -12.92 -11.09
C ASP A 159 -10.28 -14.15 -12.00
N PRO A 160 -9.93 -15.35 -11.47
CA PRO A 160 -9.93 -16.59 -12.24
C PRO A 160 -11.29 -16.94 -12.85
N GLU A 161 -12.40 -16.44 -12.28
CA GLU A 161 -13.75 -16.60 -12.82
C GLU A 161 -14.09 -15.57 -13.91
N GLY A 162 -13.17 -14.67 -14.25
CA GLY A 162 -13.31 -13.67 -15.31
C GLY A 162 -14.07 -12.40 -14.92
N ARG A 163 -14.45 -12.23 -13.63
CA ARG A 163 -15.12 -11.02 -13.13
C ARG A 163 -14.14 -9.86 -13.07
N ALA A 164 -14.55 -8.70 -13.59
CA ALA A 164 -13.71 -7.51 -13.63
C ALA A 164 -13.83 -6.70 -12.33
N TYR A 165 -12.71 -6.50 -11.66
CA TYR A 165 -12.55 -5.60 -10.53
C TYR A 165 -11.87 -4.32 -10.97
N PHE A 166 -12.33 -3.22 -10.42
CA PHE A 166 -11.96 -1.87 -10.74
C PHE A 166 -11.75 -1.08 -9.45
N VAL A 167 -10.69 -0.28 -9.44
CA VAL A 167 -10.48 0.78 -8.46
C VAL A 167 -10.11 2.04 -9.21
N ARG A 168 -10.81 3.14 -8.93
CA ARG A 168 -10.43 4.48 -9.32
C ARG A 168 -10.12 5.31 -8.10
N MET A 169 -8.96 5.96 -8.15
CA MET A 169 -8.50 6.88 -7.14
C MET A 169 -8.39 8.26 -7.78
N VAL A 170 -8.92 9.28 -7.13
CA VAL A 170 -8.90 10.66 -7.61
C VAL A 170 -8.13 11.52 -6.63
N TYR A 171 -7.17 12.26 -7.15
CA TYR A 171 -6.23 13.07 -6.39
C TYR A 171 -6.29 14.53 -6.83
N VAL A 172 -5.94 15.41 -5.92
CA VAL A 172 -5.61 16.82 -6.18
C VAL A 172 -4.25 17.13 -5.56
N TYR A 173 -3.51 18.05 -6.16
CA TYR A 173 -2.33 18.61 -5.51
C TYR A 173 -2.78 19.73 -4.56
N ASN A 174 -2.36 19.66 -3.29
CA ASN A 174 -2.80 20.58 -2.24
C ASN A 174 -1.75 21.67 -1.95
N ALA A 175 -2.14 22.67 -1.15
CA ALA A 175 -1.26 23.78 -0.77
C ALA A 175 -0.05 23.37 0.09
N GLU A 176 -0.12 22.22 0.77
CA GLU A 176 1.00 21.66 1.55
C GLU A 176 2.09 21.05 0.65
N GLY A 177 1.79 20.91 -0.65
CA GLY A 177 2.67 20.37 -1.64
C GLY A 177 2.62 18.85 -1.74
N ALA A 178 1.46 18.26 -1.49
CA ALA A 178 1.21 16.82 -1.57
C ALA A 178 0.05 16.48 -2.51
N PHE A 179 0.08 15.28 -3.09
CA PHE A 179 -1.07 14.71 -3.78
C PHE A 179 -2.02 14.08 -2.75
N THR A 180 -3.20 14.66 -2.58
CA THR A 180 -4.22 14.21 -1.63
C THR A 180 -5.30 13.40 -2.35
N LEU A 181 -5.58 12.20 -1.85
CA LEU A 181 -6.71 11.38 -2.31
C LEU A 181 -8.02 12.03 -1.85
N ILE A 182 -8.88 12.40 -2.78
CA ILE A 182 -10.19 13.00 -2.51
C ILE A 182 -11.37 12.07 -2.79
N MET A 183 -11.17 11.04 -3.63
CA MET A 183 -12.21 10.07 -3.93
C MET A 183 -11.60 8.72 -4.26
N ARG A 184 -12.25 7.65 -3.78
CA ARG A 184 -11.95 6.27 -4.14
C ARG A 184 -13.25 5.56 -4.50
N GLU A 185 -13.36 5.17 -5.77
CA GLU A 185 -14.45 4.34 -6.27
C GLU A 185 -13.92 2.92 -6.49
N SER A 186 -14.67 1.90 -6.10
CA SER A 186 -14.29 0.53 -6.37
C SER A 186 -15.47 -0.43 -6.31
N ASN A 187 -15.42 -1.47 -7.14
CA ASN A 187 -16.25 -2.67 -7.01
C ASN A 187 -15.45 -3.86 -6.43
N GLU A 188 -14.17 -3.66 -6.06
CA GLU A 188 -13.47 -4.56 -5.15
C GLU A 188 -14.24 -4.47 -3.83
N GLY A 189 -14.84 -5.59 -3.39
CA GLY A 189 -15.41 -5.68 -2.05
C GLY A 189 -14.40 -5.16 -1.03
N LYS A 190 -14.89 -4.47 0.01
CA LYS A 190 -14.08 -3.79 1.05
C LYS A 190 -12.76 -4.54 1.33
N PRO A 191 -11.63 -3.81 1.49
CA PRO A 191 -10.30 -4.39 1.55
C PRO A 191 -10.26 -5.63 2.44
N ARG A 192 -9.62 -6.69 1.92
CA ARG A 192 -9.37 -7.97 2.60
C ARG A 192 -9.10 -7.76 4.09
N ILE A 193 -10.12 -8.05 4.90
CA ILE A 193 -10.07 -8.37 6.34
C ILE A 193 -9.33 -7.35 7.21
N ALA A 194 -10.08 -6.51 7.95
CA ALA A 194 -9.49 -5.75 9.05
C ALA A 194 -8.85 -6.74 10.07
N PRO A 195 -7.61 -6.47 10.53
CA PRO A 195 -6.97 -7.33 11.52
C PRO A 195 -7.76 -7.29 12.83
N ILE A 196 -8.11 -8.46 13.36
CA ILE A 196 -8.71 -8.58 14.70
C ILE A 196 -7.59 -8.51 15.72
N TYR A 197 -7.69 -7.58 16.66
CA TYR A 197 -6.71 -7.40 17.71
C TYR A 197 -7.13 -8.18 18.96
N ASN A 198 -6.25 -9.04 19.45
CA ASN A 198 -6.46 -9.78 20.69
C ASN A 198 -6.00 -8.93 21.89
N PRO A 199 -6.91 -8.43 22.75
CA PRO A 199 -6.57 -7.49 23.82
C PRO A 199 -5.74 -8.11 24.96
N ILE A 200 -5.58 -9.44 24.98
CA ILE A 200 -4.84 -10.16 26.03
C ILE A 200 -3.58 -10.85 25.48
N ASP A 201 -3.16 -10.54 24.24
CA ASP A 201 -2.07 -11.28 23.58
C ASP A 201 -0.75 -11.20 24.37
N THR A 202 -0.46 -10.06 25.00
CA THR A 202 0.76 -9.78 25.78
C THR A 202 0.74 -10.34 27.20
N LEU A 203 -0.40 -10.84 27.69
CA LEU A 203 -0.48 -11.38 29.05
C LEU A 203 0.22 -12.74 29.14
N ALA A 204 0.61 -13.14 30.36
CA ALA A 204 1.27 -14.41 30.59
C ALA A 204 0.37 -15.61 30.31
N HIS A 205 0.96 -16.72 29.86
CA HIS A 205 0.28 -17.99 29.56
C HIS A 205 1.09 -19.20 30.03
N LYS A 206 1.55 -19.18 31.27
CA LYS A 206 2.42 -20.23 31.84
C LYS A 206 1.66 -21.45 32.34
N HIS A 207 0.36 -21.35 32.56
CA HIS A 207 -0.45 -22.45 33.08
C HIS A 207 -0.79 -23.50 32.01
N LYS A 208 -1.24 -24.69 32.45
CA LYS A 208 -1.45 -25.87 31.60
C LYS A 208 -2.36 -25.60 30.39
N TYR A 209 -3.47 -24.89 30.61
CA TYR A 209 -4.53 -24.63 29.63
C TYR A 209 -4.48 -23.23 29.00
N THR A 210 -3.47 -22.44 29.33
CA THR A 210 -3.30 -21.12 28.72
C THR A 210 -2.52 -21.20 27.40
N GLY A 211 -2.78 -20.24 26.53
CA GLY A 211 -2.28 -20.20 25.15
C GLY A 211 -3.40 -19.87 24.17
N ASP A 212 -3.07 -19.94 22.88
CA ASP A 212 -4.02 -19.64 21.81
C ASP A 212 -4.58 -20.92 21.21
N TYR A 213 -5.88 -20.95 21.01
CA TYR A 213 -6.63 -22.03 20.35
C TYR A 213 -7.23 -21.44 19.08
N ILE A 214 -6.71 -21.83 17.92
CA ILE A 214 -6.90 -21.11 16.66
C ILE A 214 -7.44 -22.09 15.62
N GLU A 215 -8.64 -21.84 15.13
CA GLU A 215 -9.19 -22.48 13.93
C GLU A 215 -8.68 -21.73 12.68
N ASP A 216 -8.84 -20.40 12.68
CA ASP A 216 -8.28 -19.51 11.67
C ASP A 216 -8.04 -18.09 12.24
N LYS A 217 -7.63 -17.13 11.39
CA LYS A 217 -7.32 -15.74 11.80
C LYS A 217 -8.50 -14.96 12.39
N ARG A 218 -9.73 -15.43 12.19
CA ARG A 218 -10.99 -14.85 12.65
C ARG A 218 -11.80 -15.77 13.56
N ASN A 219 -11.30 -16.96 13.85
CA ASN A 219 -11.98 -17.92 14.70
C ASN A 219 -10.95 -18.46 15.68
N PHE A 220 -10.88 -17.82 16.85
CA PHE A 220 -9.90 -18.18 17.87
C PHE A 220 -10.39 -17.87 19.29
N ILE A 221 -9.81 -18.60 20.23
CA ILE A 221 -9.91 -18.33 21.67
C ILE A 221 -8.51 -18.24 22.24
N SER A 222 -8.22 -17.13 22.90
CA SER A 222 -6.98 -16.96 23.66
C SER A 222 -7.27 -17.09 25.13
N PHE A 223 -6.46 -17.90 25.82
CA PHE A 223 -6.48 -18.01 27.28
C PHE A 223 -5.17 -17.51 27.86
N ARG A 224 -5.26 -16.80 28.98
CA ARG A 224 -4.13 -16.21 29.70
C ARG A 224 -4.26 -16.48 31.20
N ASP A 225 -3.14 -16.38 31.89
CA ASP A 225 -3.07 -16.61 33.33
C ASP A 225 -3.99 -15.62 34.06
N GLY A 226 -4.87 -16.15 34.93
CA GLY A 226 -5.68 -15.35 35.83
C GLY A 226 -4.92 -15.01 37.12
N LYS A 227 -5.66 -14.54 38.12
CA LYS A 227 -5.11 -14.21 39.45
C LYS A 227 -4.44 -15.42 40.14
N ASN A 228 -4.92 -16.63 39.88
CA ASN A 228 -4.42 -17.88 40.44
C ASN A 228 -4.77 -19.05 39.49
N ASN A 229 -4.41 -20.28 39.87
CA ASN A 229 -4.62 -21.47 39.04
C ASN A 229 -6.10 -21.86 38.85
N SER A 230 -7.01 -21.32 39.65
CA SER A 230 -8.46 -21.57 39.56
C SER A 230 -9.18 -20.61 38.62
N VAL A 231 -8.49 -19.59 38.10
CA VAL A 231 -9.05 -18.54 37.24
C VAL A 231 -8.23 -18.41 35.96
N ILE A 232 -8.90 -18.30 34.82
CA ILE A 232 -8.29 -18.01 33.52
C ILE A 232 -8.95 -16.80 32.89
N ARG A 233 -8.14 -15.98 32.23
CA ARG A 233 -8.64 -14.89 31.38
C ARG A 233 -8.83 -15.42 29.98
N PHE A 234 -9.89 -15.00 29.32
CA PHE A 234 -10.13 -15.39 27.94
C PHE A 234 -10.56 -14.22 27.07
N PHE A 235 -10.30 -14.38 25.78
CA PHE A 235 -10.87 -13.60 24.71
C PHE A 235 -11.25 -14.57 23.59
N VAL A 236 -12.50 -14.53 23.16
CA VAL A 236 -12.99 -15.25 21.99
C VAL A 236 -13.42 -14.26 20.93
N HIS A 237 -13.04 -14.54 19.69
CA HIS A 237 -13.56 -13.91 18.50
C HIS A 237 -13.91 -15.00 17.49
N PHE A 238 -15.11 -14.93 16.92
CA PHE A 238 -15.51 -15.78 15.82
C PHE A 238 -16.24 -14.98 14.74
N GLU A 239 -16.03 -15.38 13.49
CA GLU A 239 -16.82 -14.98 12.33
C GLU A 239 -17.21 -16.22 11.53
N LYS A 240 -18.51 -16.51 11.49
CA LYS A 240 -19.16 -17.56 10.71
C LYS A 240 -19.99 -16.94 9.58
N ASP A 241 -20.44 -17.77 8.63
CA ASP A 241 -21.33 -17.37 7.53
C ASP A 241 -20.85 -16.16 6.72
N ASN A 242 -19.55 -16.16 6.34
CA ASN A 242 -18.90 -15.07 5.61
C ASN A 242 -18.99 -13.70 6.32
N GLY A 243 -18.99 -13.69 7.65
CA GLY A 243 -19.02 -12.47 8.47
C GLY A 243 -20.42 -11.97 8.80
N ASN A 244 -21.47 -12.67 8.38
CA ASN A 244 -22.86 -12.39 8.78
C ASN A 244 -23.16 -12.85 10.21
N CYS A 245 -22.26 -13.62 10.81
CA CYS A 245 -22.38 -14.14 12.15
C CYS A 245 -21.09 -13.89 12.91
N LYS A 246 -21.02 -12.79 13.66
CA LYS A 246 -19.85 -12.44 14.48
C LYS A 246 -20.17 -12.49 15.96
N GLY A 247 -19.16 -12.80 16.77
CA GLY A 247 -19.26 -12.71 18.22
C GLY A 247 -17.92 -12.47 18.88
N GLU A 248 -17.94 -11.65 19.93
CA GLU A 248 -16.78 -11.34 20.75
C GLU A 248 -17.15 -11.38 22.23
N LEU A 249 -16.36 -12.13 23.00
CA LEU A 249 -16.55 -12.19 24.44
C LEU A 249 -15.18 -12.24 25.13
N LYS A 250 -15.06 -11.48 26.22
CA LYS A 250 -13.88 -11.48 27.09
C LYS A 250 -14.29 -11.51 28.53
N GLY A 251 -13.46 -12.11 29.38
CA GLY A 251 -13.73 -12.16 30.80
C GLY A 251 -12.79 -13.09 31.56
N GLU A 252 -13.19 -13.41 32.78
CA GLU A 252 -12.51 -14.36 33.65
C GLU A 252 -13.41 -15.58 33.89
N ALA A 253 -12.95 -16.76 33.47
CA ALA A 253 -13.63 -18.02 33.72
C ALA A 253 -12.98 -18.73 34.92
N ARG A 254 -13.80 -19.43 35.72
CA ARG A 254 -13.34 -20.20 36.89
C ARG A 254 -13.43 -21.69 36.61
N PHE A 255 -12.38 -22.43 36.98
CA PHE A 255 -12.40 -23.88 36.90
C PHE A 255 -13.41 -24.46 37.90
N VAL A 256 -14.42 -25.17 37.38
CA VAL A 256 -15.40 -25.94 38.17
C VAL A 256 -14.97 -27.41 38.30
N THR A 257 -14.13 -27.88 37.38
CA THR A 257 -13.39 -29.14 37.47
C THR A 257 -11.96 -28.93 36.98
N SER A 258 -11.12 -29.97 37.00
CA SER A 258 -9.74 -29.89 36.50
C SER A 258 -9.62 -29.58 35.01
N THR A 259 -10.69 -29.75 34.23
CA THR A 259 -10.71 -29.57 32.77
C THR A 259 -11.84 -28.68 32.28
N VAL A 260 -12.73 -28.20 33.16
CA VAL A 260 -13.88 -27.39 32.78
C VAL A 260 -13.82 -26.04 33.50
N ALA A 261 -13.82 -24.96 32.73
CA ALA A 261 -13.91 -23.59 33.23
C ALA A 261 -15.23 -22.95 32.78
N ARG A 262 -15.85 -22.16 33.66
CA ARG A 262 -17.13 -21.48 33.39
C ARG A 262 -17.00 -19.99 33.60
N TYR A 263 -17.51 -19.24 32.63
CA TYR A 263 -17.71 -17.80 32.70
C TYR A 263 -19.19 -17.52 32.98
N ILE A 264 -19.46 -16.59 33.90
CA ILE A 264 -20.79 -16.06 34.19
C ILE A 264 -20.64 -14.54 34.24
N ALA A 265 -21.33 -13.83 33.36
CA ALA A 265 -21.30 -12.39 33.32
C ALA A 265 -21.95 -11.80 34.59
N SER A 266 -21.38 -10.70 35.11
CA SER A 266 -21.97 -10.01 36.26
C SER A 266 -23.10 -9.11 35.78
N GLY A 267 -24.35 -9.44 36.13
CA GLY A 267 -25.53 -8.66 35.77
C GLY A 267 -26.13 -8.93 34.38
N ASP A 268 -25.59 -9.90 33.63
CA ASP A 268 -26.11 -10.37 32.34
C ASP A 268 -26.27 -11.91 32.43
N PRO A 269 -27.36 -12.52 31.92
CA PRO A 269 -27.53 -13.97 31.89
C PRO A 269 -26.48 -14.73 31.05
N CYS A 270 -25.58 -14.03 30.35
CA CYS A 270 -24.53 -14.66 29.55
C CYS A 270 -23.63 -15.59 30.37
N SER A 271 -23.65 -16.88 30.04
CA SER A 271 -22.74 -17.89 30.59
C SER A 271 -22.18 -18.80 29.50
N VAL A 272 -20.87 -19.08 29.59
CA VAL A 272 -20.12 -19.89 28.62
C VAL A 272 -19.25 -20.89 29.37
N GLU A 273 -19.20 -22.11 28.85
CA GLU A 273 -18.36 -23.19 29.36
C GLU A 273 -17.23 -23.53 28.38
N PHE A 274 -16.04 -23.73 28.94
CA PHE A 274 -14.84 -24.17 28.23
C PHE A 274 -14.42 -25.53 28.76
N SER A 275 -14.51 -26.55 27.91
CA SER A 275 -14.04 -27.91 28.19
C SER A 275 -12.70 -28.16 27.51
N PHE A 276 -11.64 -28.32 28.29
CA PHE A 276 -10.27 -28.48 27.82
C PHE A 276 -9.89 -29.95 27.63
N SER A 277 -9.29 -30.25 26.49
CA SER A 277 -8.50 -31.46 26.27
C SER A 277 -7.02 -31.10 26.07
N GLU A 278 -6.18 -32.10 25.84
CA GLU A 278 -4.77 -31.87 25.51
C GLU A 278 -4.57 -31.06 24.22
N LYS A 279 -5.47 -31.25 23.25
CA LYS A 279 -5.29 -30.76 21.87
C LYS A 279 -6.28 -29.67 21.47
N ASN A 280 -7.38 -29.50 22.19
CA ASN A 280 -8.42 -28.54 21.83
C ASN A 280 -9.17 -28.03 23.06
N VAL A 281 -9.92 -26.97 22.86
CA VAL A 281 -10.94 -26.48 23.79
C VAL A 281 -12.28 -26.54 23.07
N ARG A 282 -13.29 -27.06 23.74
CA ARG A 282 -14.69 -26.94 23.31
C ARG A 282 -15.32 -25.79 24.08
N MET A 283 -15.86 -24.83 23.34
CA MET A 283 -16.67 -23.74 23.90
C MET A 283 -18.14 -24.06 23.69
N LYS A 284 -18.96 -23.83 24.72
CA LYS A 284 -20.41 -23.99 24.66
C LYS A 284 -21.10 -22.82 25.36
N GLU A 285 -22.08 -22.22 24.70
CA GLU A 285 -23.00 -21.28 25.32
C GLU A 285 -24.00 -22.02 26.20
N LEU A 286 -24.11 -21.63 27.46
CA LEU A 286 -25.08 -22.21 28.38
C LEU A 286 -26.35 -21.35 28.43
N GLU A 287 -26.20 -20.04 28.61
CA GLU A 287 -27.33 -19.11 28.72
C GLU A 287 -26.97 -17.73 28.13
N GLY A 288 -27.97 -17.04 27.55
CA GLY A 288 -28.06 -15.57 27.55
C GLY A 288 -27.07 -14.71 26.75
N CYS A 289 -26.10 -15.26 26.03
CA CYS A 289 -25.01 -14.44 25.45
C CYS A 289 -25.35 -13.66 24.16
N GLY A 290 -26.65 -13.45 23.85
CA GLY A 290 -27.09 -12.76 22.63
C GLY A 290 -26.63 -11.29 22.51
N SER A 291 -26.23 -10.64 23.60
CA SER A 291 -25.65 -9.29 23.61
C SER A 291 -24.24 -9.22 23.01
N HIS A 292 -23.55 -10.36 22.94
CA HIS A 292 -22.14 -10.47 22.54
C HIS A 292 -21.94 -11.04 21.13
N ARG A 293 -23.03 -11.27 20.39
CA ARG A 293 -23.02 -11.90 19.07
C ARG A 293 -24.27 -11.52 18.28
N ASP A 294 -24.29 -11.82 16.97
CA ASP A 294 -25.52 -11.66 16.19
C ASP A 294 -26.59 -12.70 16.59
N ILE A 295 -27.85 -12.39 16.30
CA ILE A 295 -29.06 -13.12 16.76
C ILE A 295 -29.04 -14.62 16.39
N ARG A 296 -28.44 -14.98 15.25
CA ARG A 296 -28.40 -16.36 14.73
C ARG A 296 -27.15 -17.15 15.12
N CYS A 297 -26.24 -16.55 15.88
CA CYS A 297 -24.97 -17.17 16.27
C CYS A 297 -25.10 -17.87 17.62
N TYR A 298 -24.17 -18.76 17.96
CA TYR A 298 -24.00 -19.27 19.34
C TYR A 298 -22.50 -19.38 19.62
N PHE A 299 -22.10 -19.18 20.88
CA PHE A 299 -20.72 -19.44 21.34
C PHE A 299 -20.43 -20.95 21.44
N ASP A 300 -20.57 -21.65 20.32
CA ASP A 300 -20.35 -23.09 20.20
C ASP A 300 -19.24 -23.36 19.17
N GLY A 301 -18.25 -24.17 19.56
CA GLY A 301 -17.15 -24.55 18.67
C GLY A 301 -16.08 -25.42 19.33
N ILE A 302 -15.17 -25.95 18.51
CA ILE A 302 -13.99 -26.70 18.93
C ILE A 302 -12.77 -26.05 18.31
N TYR A 303 -11.88 -25.53 19.16
CA TYR A 303 -10.70 -24.79 18.71
C TYR A 303 -9.44 -25.60 19.04
N PRO A 304 -8.60 -25.92 18.05
CA PRO A 304 -7.38 -26.68 18.28
C PRO A 304 -6.30 -25.78 18.90
N ARG A 305 -5.51 -26.35 19.81
CA ARG A 305 -4.41 -25.64 20.47
C ARG A 305 -3.33 -25.32 19.44
N HIS A 306 -2.99 -24.04 19.32
CA HIS A 306 -1.94 -23.60 18.42
C HIS A 306 -0.57 -24.00 18.97
N ARG A 307 0.23 -24.70 18.16
CA ARG A 307 1.61 -25.04 18.51
C ARG A 307 2.49 -23.81 18.31
N GLN A 308 2.92 -23.18 19.42
CA GLN A 308 3.93 -22.13 19.35
C GLN A 308 5.26 -22.77 18.92
N VAL A 309 5.77 -22.38 17.74
CA VAL A 309 7.16 -22.68 17.36
C VAL A 309 8.05 -21.84 18.27
N PRO A 310 8.95 -22.43 19.08
CA PRO A 310 9.80 -21.65 19.96
C PRO A 310 10.64 -20.68 19.13
N VAL A 311 10.48 -19.38 19.40
CA VAL A 311 11.29 -18.33 18.79
C VAL A 311 12.73 -18.56 19.22
N LYS A 312 13.61 -18.93 18.28
CA LYS A 312 15.04 -19.07 18.54
C LYS A 312 15.56 -17.72 19.08
N PRO A 313 16.25 -17.69 20.22
CA PRO A 313 16.79 -16.44 20.75
C PRO A 313 17.77 -15.84 19.73
N VAL A 314 17.54 -14.57 19.38
CA VAL A 314 18.46 -13.79 18.55
C VAL A 314 19.77 -13.67 19.32
N LYS A 315 20.81 -14.37 18.86
CA LYS A 315 22.17 -14.21 19.41
C LYS A 315 22.58 -12.76 19.23
N THR A 316 22.61 -12.02 20.33
CA THR A 316 23.14 -10.66 20.37
C THR A 316 24.64 -10.76 20.10
N ARG A 317 25.09 -10.35 18.91
CA ARG A 317 26.52 -10.11 18.66
C ARG A 317 26.94 -8.95 19.57
N ARG A 318 27.64 -9.27 20.66
CA ARG A 318 28.41 -8.27 21.41
C ARG A 318 29.46 -7.67 20.45
N ARG A 319 29.56 -6.35 20.50
CA ARG A 319 30.58 -5.55 19.81
C ARG A 319 31.98 -5.97 20.26
#